data_AF-A0AA87B8N6-F1
#
_entry.id   AF-A0AA87B8N6-F1
#
_cell.length_a   1.000
_cell.length_b   1.000
_cell.length_c   1.000
_cell.angle_alpha   90.00
_cell.angle_beta   90.00
_cell.angle_gamma   90.00
#
_symmetry.space_group_name_H-M   'P 1'
#
loop_
_entity.id
_entity.type
_entity.pdbx_description
1 polymer ?
#
loop_
_entity_poly.entity_id
_entity_poly.type
_entity_poly.pdbx_seq_one_letter_code
_entity_poly.pdbx_strand_id
1 'polypeptide(L)'
;VNYPSHSISAAPMASTEGHQEYEEEKQIQSLPKERGWASRYLYLFQGFWCPSTHIQGVNSFQNHFQAKHNDVIVASFPKSGTTWLKALTFAILNRHRFPSLENHPLLTSNSHDLVPFLHFIFHGDDI
;
A
#
# COMPACT_ATOMS: atom_id res chain seq x y z
N VAL A 1 28.71 -12.07 55.17
CA VAL A 1 27.65 -12.92 54.58
C VAL A 1 27.28 -12.27 53.26
N ASN A 2 27.67 -12.88 52.13
CA ASN A 2 27.38 -12.40 50.78
C ASN A 2 26.00 -12.92 50.34
N TYR A 3 25.13 -12.05 49.84
CA TYR A 3 23.99 -12.45 49.02
C TYR A 3 24.36 -12.23 47.54
N PRO A 4 24.07 -13.18 46.63
CA PRO A 4 24.32 -12.99 45.21
C PRO A 4 23.22 -12.13 44.58
N SER A 5 23.61 -11.08 43.88
CA SER A 5 22.74 -10.31 42.99
C SER A 5 22.47 -11.11 41.73
N HIS A 6 21.26 -11.65 41.59
CA HIS A 6 20.77 -12.15 40.30
C HIS A 6 20.46 -10.96 39.39
N SER A 7 21.28 -10.79 38.34
CA SER A 7 20.97 -9.92 37.22
C SER A 7 19.85 -10.56 36.40
N ILE A 8 18.67 -9.94 36.38
CA ILE A 8 17.67 -10.22 35.36
C ILE A 8 18.17 -9.50 34.10
N SER A 9 18.79 -10.27 33.20
CA SER A 9 19.02 -9.82 31.82
C SER A 9 17.68 -9.74 31.13
N ALA A 10 17.12 -8.54 31.04
CA ALA A 10 16.04 -8.24 30.11
C ALA A 10 16.67 -8.17 28.71
N ALA A 11 16.45 -9.20 27.89
CA ALA A 11 16.68 -9.11 26.46
C ALA A 11 15.77 -7.99 25.89
N PRO A 12 16.25 -7.16 24.95
CA PRO A 12 15.37 -6.20 24.30
C PRO A 12 14.37 -7.02 23.47
N MET A 13 13.08 -6.93 23.80
CA MET A 13 12.02 -7.31 22.87
C MET A 13 12.11 -6.33 21.70
N ALA A 14 12.82 -6.72 20.65
CA ALA A 14 12.52 -6.17 19.34
C ALA A 14 11.02 -6.43 19.10
N SER A 15 10.29 -5.36 18.83
CA SER A 15 8.85 -5.41 18.58
C SER A 15 8.57 -6.44 17.48
N THR A 16 7.50 -7.21 17.63
CA THR A 16 7.09 -8.24 16.66
C THR A 16 6.95 -7.66 15.24
N GLU A 17 6.55 -6.39 15.15
CA GLU A 17 6.47 -5.60 13.91
C GLU A 17 7.85 -5.40 13.26
N GLY A 18 8.88 -5.01 14.01
CA GLY A 18 10.23 -4.79 13.48
C GLY A 18 10.90 -6.08 13.01
N HIS A 19 10.54 -7.23 13.61
CA HIS A 19 10.99 -8.55 13.13
C HIS A 19 10.33 -8.96 11.82
N GLN A 20 9.04 -8.67 11.64
CA GLN A 20 8.30 -8.99 10.41
C GLN A 20 8.78 -8.14 9.23
N GLU A 21 8.94 -6.84 9.43
CA GLU A 21 9.42 -5.91 8.41
C GLU A 21 10.82 -6.31 7.90
N TYR A 22 11.72 -6.69 8.82
CA TYR A 22 13.06 -7.17 8.48
C TYR A 22 13.06 -8.44 7.62
N GLU A 23 12.22 -9.43 7.94
CA GLU A 23 12.13 -10.66 7.15
C GLU A 23 11.50 -10.42 5.77
N GLU A 24 10.51 -9.52 5.67
CA GLU A 24 9.93 -9.11 4.39
C GLU A 24 10.95 -8.40 3.49
N GLU A 25 11.73 -7.47 4.03
CA GLU A 25 12.81 -6.82 3.28
C GLU A 25 13.83 -7.84 2.75
N LYS A 26 14.20 -8.82 3.58
CA LYS A 26 15.13 -9.88 3.20
C LYS A 26 14.55 -10.77 2.09
N GLN A 27 13.26 -11.07 2.14
CA GLN A 27 12.58 -11.78 1.06
C GLN A 27 12.60 -10.97 -0.25
N ILE A 28 12.28 -9.68 -0.20
CA ILE A 28 12.31 -8.81 -1.39
C ILE A 28 13.72 -8.73 -1.99
N GLN A 29 14.75 -8.62 -1.14
CA GLN A 29 16.14 -8.58 -1.58
C GLN A 29 16.62 -9.87 -2.25
N SER A 30 15.98 -11.01 -1.96
CA SER A 30 16.27 -12.31 -2.59
C SER A 30 15.69 -12.46 -4.00
N LEU A 31 14.74 -11.60 -4.39
CA LEU A 31 14.12 -11.64 -5.72
C LEU A 31 15.13 -11.22 -6.81
N PRO A 32 15.01 -11.76 -8.03
CA PRO A 32 15.73 -11.23 -9.18
C PRO A 32 15.46 -9.73 -9.32
N LYS A 33 16.52 -8.92 -9.46
CA LYS A 33 16.40 -7.48 -9.56
C LYS A 33 17.21 -6.93 -10.72
N GLU A 34 16.65 -5.91 -11.37
CA GLU A 34 17.26 -5.22 -12.49
C GLU A 34 17.25 -3.71 -12.26
N ARG A 35 18.13 -2.99 -12.96
CA ARG A 35 18.16 -1.53 -12.87
C ARG A 35 16.88 -0.95 -13.47
N GLY A 36 16.14 -0.18 -12.68
CA GLY A 36 14.95 0.51 -13.15
C GLY A 36 15.30 1.82 -13.87
N TRP A 37 14.34 2.32 -14.65
CA TRP A 37 14.44 3.63 -15.31
C TRP A 37 14.00 4.77 -14.38
N ALA A 38 12.91 4.58 -13.63
CA ALA A 38 12.37 5.55 -12.67
C ALA A 38 12.74 5.22 -11.21
N SER A 39 12.81 3.95 -10.86
CA SER A 39 13.24 3.47 -9.54
C SER A 39 14.67 2.90 -9.63
N ARG A 40 15.42 2.94 -8.52
CA ARG A 40 16.81 2.43 -8.49
C ARG A 40 16.89 0.97 -8.96
N TYR A 41 15.98 0.12 -8.46
CA TYR A 41 15.83 -1.27 -8.87
C TYR A 41 14.36 -1.62 -9.08
N LEU A 42 14.12 -2.54 -10.01
CA LEU A 42 12.88 -3.28 -10.15
C LEU A 42 13.14 -4.72 -9.72
N TYR A 43 12.17 -5.35 -9.09
CA TYR A 43 12.23 -6.73 -8.63
C TYR A 43 11.19 -7.55 -9.39
N LEU A 44 11.55 -8.77 -9.80
CA LEU A 44 10.63 -9.71 -10.41
C LEU A 44 9.79 -10.36 -9.31
N PHE A 45 8.58 -9.85 -9.13
CA PHE A 45 7.65 -10.29 -8.11
C PHE A 45 6.39 -10.82 -8.77
N GLN A 46 6.00 -12.06 -8.44
CA GLN A 46 4.81 -12.73 -9.01
C GLN A 46 4.69 -12.63 -10.55
N GLY A 47 5.82 -12.67 -11.26
CA GLY A 47 5.88 -12.64 -12.72
C GLY A 47 5.89 -11.24 -13.37
N PHE A 48 5.93 -10.16 -12.58
CA PHE A 48 6.06 -8.79 -13.11
C PHE A 48 7.19 -8.01 -12.44
N TRP A 49 7.77 -7.06 -13.19
CA TRP A 49 8.82 -6.17 -12.68
C TRP A 49 8.20 -4.96 -11.99
N CYS A 50 8.49 -4.75 -10.71
CA CYS A 50 7.98 -3.61 -9.96
C CYS A 50 9.00 -3.05 -8.93
N PRO A 51 8.86 -1.76 -8.56
CA PRO A 51 9.60 -1.19 -7.44
C PRO A 51 9.29 -1.92 -6.12
N SER A 52 10.30 -2.09 -5.26
CA SER A 52 10.14 -2.75 -3.95
C SER A 52 9.09 -2.08 -3.05
N THR A 53 8.93 -0.76 -3.16
CA THR A 53 7.93 0.02 -2.41
C THR A 53 6.49 -0.45 -2.64
N HIS A 54 6.20 -1.09 -3.79
CA HIS A 54 4.88 -1.64 -4.04
C HIS A 54 4.71 -3.08 -3.55
N ILE A 55 5.81 -3.84 -3.37
CA ILE A 55 5.74 -5.26 -3.02
C ILE A 55 5.15 -5.45 -1.63
N GLN A 56 5.58 -4.66 -0.64
CA GLN A 56 5.00 -4.71 0.71
C GLN A 56 3.50 -4.38 0.69
N GLY A 57 3.10 -3.31 -0.01
CA GLY A 57 1.69 -2.95 -0.16
C GLY A 57 0.86 -4.03 -0.87
N VAL A 58 1.45 -4.75 -1.84
CA VAL A 58 0.78 -5.89 -2.50
C VAL A 58 0.67 -7.09 -1.56
N ASN A 59 1.73 -7.46 -0.84
CA ASN A 59 1.69 -8.54 0.15
C ASN A 59 0.62 -8.27 1.21
N SER A 60 0.63 -7.07 1.77
CA SER A 60 -0.34 -6.66 2.78
C SER A 60 -1.77 -6.64 2.22
N PHE A 61 -1.98 -6.12 1.00
CA PHE A 61 -3.28 -6.21 0.34
C PHE A 61 -3.73 -7.67 0.17
N GLN A 62 -2.86 -8.56 -0.32
CA GLN A 62 -3.19 -9.97 -0.53
C GLN A 62 -3.53 -10.71 0.77
N ASN A 63 -2.88 -10.36 1.89
CA ASN A 63 -3.09 -10.99 3.18
C ASN A 63 -4.28 -10.44 3.97
N HIS A 64 -4.59 -9.15 3.82
CA HIS A 64 -5.51 -8.44 4.72
C HIS A 64 -6.77 -7.92 4.04
N PHE A 65 -6.79 -7.74 2.72
CA PHE A 65 -7.96 -7.20 2.04
C PHE A 65 -9.12 -8.20 2.03
N GLN A 66 -10.26 -7.78 2.59
CA GLN A 66 -11.51 -8.53 2.55
C GLN A 66 -12.50 -7.80 1.66
N ALA A 67 -12.72 -8.32 0.45
CA ALA A 67 -13.65 -7.76 -0.51
C ALA A 67 -15.09 -7.80 0.03
N LYS A 68 -15.79 -6.68 -0.06
CA LYS A 68 -17.23 -6.58 0.21
C LYS A 68 -18.01 -6.60 -1.10
N HIS A 69 -19.28 -6.99 -1.03
CA HIS A 69 -20.13 -7.11 -2.22
C HIS A 69 -20.29 -5.79 -3.00
N ASN A 70 -20.18 -4.65 -2.32
CA ASN A 70 -20.36 -3.32 -2.91
C ASN A 70 -19.04 -2.62 -3.23
N ASP A 71 -17.89 -3.30 -3.09
CA ASP A 71 -16.60 -2.69 -3.40
C ASP A 71 -16.40 -2.58 -4.91
N VAL A 72 -15.79 -1.47 -5.33
CA VAL A 72 -15.41 -1.22 -6.73
C VAL A 72 -13.92 -0.99 -6.78
N ILE A 73 -13.20 -1.85 -7.50
CA ILE A 73 -11.75 -1.74 -7.71
C ILE A 73 -11.51 -1.14 -9.09
N VAL A 74 -10.75 -0.04 -9.14
CA VAL A 74 -10.30 0.58 -10.38
C VAL A 74 -8.89 0.11 -10.71
N ALA A 75 -8.75 -0.67 -11.79
CA ALA A 75 -7.47 -1.23 -12.24
C ALA A 75 -7.07 -0.67 -13.61
N SER A 76 -5.81 -0.28 -13.76
CA SER A 76 -5.21 0.14 -15.02
C SER A 76 -3.68 0.15 -14.91
N PHE A 77 -2.98 0.22 -16.03
CA PHE A 77 -1.53 0.41 -16.02
C PHE A 77 -1.17 1.84 -15.58
N PRO A 78 -0.01 2.05 -14.93
CA PRO A 78 0.43 3.39 -14.60
C PRO A 78 0.46 4.29 -15.85
N LYS A 79 0.02 5.54 -15.68
CA LYS A 79 0.01 6.58 -16.73
C LYS A 79 -0.95 6.31 -17.90
N SER A 80 -1.82 5.29 -17.85
CA SER A 80 -2.82 5.02 -18.90
C SER A 80 -4.19 5.68 -18.65
N GLY A 81 -4.21 6.83 -17.98
CA GLY A 81 -5.45 7.56 -17.68
C GLY A 81 -6.13 7.23 -16.34
N THR A 82 -5.38 6.72 -15.35
CA THR A 82 -5.88 6.44 -13.98
C THR A 82 -6.67 7.59 -13.37
N THR A 83 -6.23 8.84 -13.56
CA THR A 83 -6.88 10.04 -13.00
C THR A 83 -8.28 10.23 -13.58
N TRP A 84 -8.41 10.13 -14.91
CA TRP A 84 -9.70 10.22 -15.59
C TRP A 84 -10.61 9.05 -15.19
N LEU A 85 -10.06 7.84 -15.12
CA LEU A 85 -10.83 6.65 -14.75
C LEU A 85 -11.35 6.70 -13.30
N LYS A 86 -10.53 7.17 -12.35
CA LYS A 86 -10.93 7.40 -10.96
C LYS A 86 -12.02 8.47 -10.86
N ALA A 87 -11.85 9.60 -11.55
CA ALA A 87 -12.84 10.68 -11.56
C ALA A 87 -14.20 10.22 -12.11
N LEU A 88 -14.21 9.54 -13.27
CA LEU A 88 -15.43 9.01 -13.87
C LEU A 88 -16.12 7.99 -12.97
N THR A 89 -15.36 7.05 -12.40
CA THR A 89 -15.90 6.04 -11.48
C THR A 89 -16.54 6.70 -10.27
N PHE A 90 -15.85 7.66 -9.65
CA PHE A 90 -16.37 8.39 -8.49
C PHE A 90 -17.66 9.15 -8.81
N ALA A 91 -17.69 9.87 -9.95
CA ALA A 91 -18.87 10.63 -10.37
C ALA A 91 -20.08 9.72 -10.62
N ILE A 92 -19.89 8.58 -11.29
CA ILE A 92 -20.98 7.63 -11.58
C ILE A 92 -21.56 7.05 -10.28
N LEU A 93 -20.70 6.60 -9.36
CA LEU A 93 -21.14 5.99 -8.10
C LEU A 93 -21.82 7.00 -7.16
N ASN A 94 -21.39 8.27 -7.19
CA ASN A 94 -21.91 9.30 -6.29
C ASN A 94 -22.91 10.25 -6.95
N ARG A 95 -23.37 9.98 -8.18
CA ARG A 95 -24.28 10.87 -8.94
C ARG A 95 -25.57 11.25 -8.20
N HIS A 96 -26.07 10.36 -7.33
CA HIS A 96 -27.28 10.62 -6.54
C HIS A 96 -26.98 11.42 -5.26
N ARG A 97 -25.74 11.33 -4.75
CA ARG A 97 -25.27 12.07 -3.57
C ARG A 97 -24.82 13.48 -3.94
N PHE A 98 -24.26 13.66 -5.13
CA PHE A 98 -23.84 14.95 -5.69
C PHE A 98 -24.51 15.19 -7.04
N PRO A 99 -25.81 15.53 -7.06
CA PRO A 99 -26.59 15.66 -8.30
C PRO A 99 -26.26 16.94 -9.10
N SER A 100 -25.74 17.97 -8.42
CA SER A 100 -25.30 19.22 -9.06
C SER A 100 -23.79 19.23 -9.23
N LEU A 101 -23.33 19.77 -10.35
CA LEU A 101 -21.91 19.95 -10.62
C LEU A 101 -21.27 20.98 -9.68
N GLU A 102 -22.02 22.01 -9.25
CA GLU A 102 -21.47 23.17 -8.51
C GLU A 102 -20.81 22.80 -7.18
N ASN A 103 -21.28 21.73 -6.53
CA ASN A 103 -20.76 21.26 -5.25
C ASN A 103 -20.13 19.86 -5.36
N HIS A 104 -19.71 19.45 -6.57
CA HIS A 104 -19.18 18.12 -6.78
C HIS A 104 -17.74 18.01 -6.24
N PRO A 105 -17.40 16.99 -5.43
CA PRO A 105 -16.06 16.88 -4.81
C PRO A 105 -14.88 16.89 -5.79
N LEU A 106 -15.09 16.45 -7.03
CA LEU A 106 -14.08 16.50 -8.10
C LEU A 106 -13.66 17.93 -8.51
N LEU A 107 -14.41 18.96 -8.12
CA LEU A 107 -14.03 20.36 -8.35
C LEU A 107 -13.06 20.88 -7.29
N THR A 108 -13.04 20.28 -6.11
CA THR A 108 -12.27 20.77 -4.95
C THR A 108 -11.18 19.80 -4.49
N SER A 109 -11.22 18.54 -4.93
CA SER A 109 -10.32 17.48 -4.48
C SER A 109 -9.74 16.69 -5.65
N ASN A 110 -8.52 16.15 -5.49
CA ASN A 110 -7.94 15.29 -6.50
C ASN A 110 -8.67 13.94 -6.54
N SER A 111 -8.91 13.39 -7.73
CA SER A 111 -9.46 12.04 -7.90
C SER A 111 -8.65 10.94 -7.19
N HIS A 112 -7.35 11.16 -6.97
CA HIS A 112 -6.49 10.24 -6.22
C HIS A 112 -6.80 10.22 -4.71
N ASP A 113 -7.36 11.31 -4.18
CA ASP A 113 -7.79 11.40 -2.77
C ASP A 113 -9.19 10.78 -2.61
N LEU A 114 -10.05 10.97 -3.61
CA LEU A 114 -11.43 10.46 -3.60
C LEU A 114 -11.52 8.95 -3.90
N VAL A 115 -10.54 8.40 -4.61
CA VAL A 115 -10.40 6.98 -4.90
C VAL A 115 -8.96 6.57 -4.57
N PRO A 116 -8.67 6.13 -3.33
CA PRO A 116 -7.31 5.87 -2.89
C PRO A 116 -6.67 4.68 -3.62
N PHE A 117 -5.34 4.61 -3.63
CA PHE A 117 -4.64 3.43 -4.15
C PHE A 117 -4.54 2.35 -3.08
N LEU A 118 -4.84 1.11 -3.46
CA LEU A 118 -4.81 -0.03 -2.54
C LEU A 118 -3.41 -0.21 -1.92
N HIS A 119 -2.34 -0.19 -2.72
CA HIS A 119 -1.00 -0.41 -2.16
C HIS A 119 -0.54 0.66 -1.17
N PHE A 120 -1.10 1.89 -1.18
CA PHE A 120 -0.74 2.92 -0.18
C PHE A 120 -1.49 2.72 1.14
N ILE A 121 -2.76 2.30 1.08
CA ILE A 121 -3.56 1.97 2.27
C ILE A 121 -2.89 0.85 3.08
N PHE A 122 -2.25 -0.10 2.39
CA PHE A 122 -1.67 -1.29 3.00
C PHE A 122 -0.16 -1.18 3.28
N HIS A 123 0.46 -0.02 3.01
CA HIS A 123 1.90 0.22 3.20
C HIS A 123 2.25 1.01 4.47
N GLY A 124 1.27 1.42 5.29
CA GLY A 124 1.52 1.98 6.62
C GLY A 124 1.45 3.50 6.76
N ASP A 125 0.96 4.22 5.75
CA ASP A 125 0.54 5.61 5.95
C ASP A 125 -0.93 5.63 6.37
N ASP A 126 -1.16 5.72 7.69
CA ASP A 126 -2.40 6.27 8.23
C ASP A 126 -2.61 7.67 7.63
N ILE A 127 -3.78 7.88 7.03
CA ILE A 127 -4.25 9.23 6.64
C ILE A 127 -4.54 10.04 7.91
#